data_AF-A0AAQ4R754-F1
#
_entry.id   AF-A0AAQ4R754-F1
#
_cell.length_a   1.000
_cell.length_b   1.000
_cell.length_c   1.000
_cell.angle_alpha   90.00
_cell.angle_beta   90.00
_cell.angle_gamma   90.00
#
_symmetry.space_group_name_H-M   'P 1'
#
loop_
_entity.id
_entity.type
_entity.pdbx_description
1 polymer ?
#
loop_
_entity_poly.entity_id
_entity_poly.type
_entity_poly.pdbx_seq_one_letter_code
_entity_poly.pdbx_strand_id
1 'polypeptide(L)'
;MRVNLLHKVPAKHHLINLKEEEEDEEDPRSANPRRRIRCPHQYATKMAACGLFRSLSSNFFTVLPVLTRSATLSPLRLASQPYFERTLATSCRLTAALKFTDKHEWIRVEDDGIGTVGISKFAQEALGDVVYCGLPEVGTQLVQQDEFGALESVKAASELYSPLTGEVVEVNTLLADNPGLVNKSCYDDGWLMKMTIGNPTELDTLMDEAAYERYIRSIED
;
A
#
# COMPACT_ATOMS: atom_id res chain seq x y z
N MET A 1 50.58 -1.14 56.80
CA MET A 1 51.45 -0.52 55.75
C MET A 1 50.68 -0.61 54.43
N ARG A 2 49.99 0.47 54.06
CA ARG A 2 50.35 1.44 52.99
C ARG A 2 50.29 0.86 51.56
N VAL A 3 49.22 1.26 50.85
CA VAL A 3 49.11 1.72 49.43
C VAL A 3 49.73 0.83 48.32
N ASN A 4 49.08 0.53 47.19
CA ASN A 4 48.67 1.52 46.18
C ASN A 4 47.78 0.91 45.07
N LEU A 5 46.85 1.73 44.57
CA LEU A 5 46.23 1.68 43.25
C LEU A 5 47.27 1.51 42.12
N LEU A 6 46.89 0.84 41.03
CA LEU A 6 47.09 1.40 39.68
C LEU A 6 46.25 0.66 38.64
N HIS A 7 45.21 1.36 38.19
CA HIS A 7 44.57 1.14 36.89
C HIS A 7 45.61 1.31 35.78
N LYS A 8 45.60 0.41 34.79
CA LYS A 8 46.09 0.73 33.45
C LYS A 8 45.44 -0.17 32.40
N VAL A 9 44.34 0.35 31.85
CA VAL A 9 43.93 0.08 30.47
C VAL A 9 44.94 0.79 29.55
N PRO A 10 45.36 0.17 28.45
CA PRO A 10 45.64 0.93 27.25
C PRO A 10 44.69 0.54 26.12
N ALA A 11 44.19 1.60 25.48
CA ALA A 11 43.37 1.57 24.29
C ALA A 11 44.24 1.58 23.01
N LYS A 12 43.60 1.18 21.90
CA LYS A 12 43.80 1.63 20.51
C LYS A 12 45.10 1.25 19.77
N HIS A 13 44.92 0.41 18.76
CA HIS A 13 45.39 0.55 17.36
C HIS A 13 44.33 -0.21 16.53
N HIS A 14 43.49 0.31 15.63
CA HIS A 14 43.57 1.32 14.57
C HIS A 14 44.63 1.06 13.50
N LEU A 15 44.32 0.09 12.64
CA LEU A 15 44.61 0.02 11.20
C LEU A 15 43.33 -0.62 10.61
N ILE A 16 42.45 0.01 9.81
CA ILE A 16 42.62 0.75 8.54
C ILE A 16 43.64 0.09 7.62
N ASN A 17 43.18 -0.92 6.88
CA ASN A 17 43.74 -1.25 5.57
C ASN A 17 42.74 -0.81 4.51
N LEU A 18 43.07 0.29 3.84
CA LEU A 18 42.52 0.73 2.57
C LEU A 18 43.61 0.55 1.52
N LYS A 19 43.20 0.15 0.30
CA LYS A 19 43.98 -0.19 -0.91
C LYS A 19 44.51 -1.62 -0.85
N GLU A 20 44.25 -2.47 -1.83
CA GLU A 20 44.34 -2.24 -3.28
C GLU A 20 43.14 -2.84 -4.04
N GLU A 21 42.42 -2.01 -4.81
CA GLU A 21 41.67 -2.46 -5.99
C GLU A 21 42.58 -2.14 -7.18
N GLU A 22 43.07 -3.18 -7.86
CA GLU A 22 43.68 -3.06 -9.18
C GLU A 22 43.15 -4.23 -10.03
N GLU A 23 42.37 -3.81 -11.04
CA GLU A 23 42.20 -4.36 -12.40
C GLU A 23 41.83 -5.83 -12.60
N ASP A 24 40.69 -6.03 -13.27
CA ASP A 24 40.65 -6.91 -14.46
C ASP A 24 39.61 -6.37 -15.46
N GLU A 25 40.15 -5.85 -16.56
CA GLU A 25 39.47 -5.32 -17.74
C GLU A 25 39.13 -6.48 -18.71
N GLU A 26 37.86 -6.52 -19.16
CA GLU A 26 37.27 -7.18 -20.35
C GLU A 26 37.58 -8.65 -20.75
N ASP A 27 36.52 -9.46 -20.86
CA ASP A 27 36.35 -10.40 -22.00
C ASP A 27 34.90 -10.39 -22.54
N PRO A 28 34.62 -9.72 -23.67
CA PRO A 28 33.32 -9.77 -24.33
C PRO A 28 33.31 -10.88 -25.38
N ARG A 29 33.28 -12.16 -24.96
CA ARG A 29 33.10 -13.28 -25.90
C ARG A 29 32.61 -14.59 -25.28
N SER A 30 31.39 -14.58 -24.74
CA SER A 30 30.60 -15.82 -24.59
C SER A 30 29.29 -15.74 -25.37
N ALA A 31 29.39 -16.12 -26.64
CA ALA A 31 28.25 -16.52 -27.45
C ALA A 31 27.69 -17.84 -26.91
N ASN A 32 26.38 -17.88 -26.63
CA ASN A 32 25.62 -19.13 -26.70
C ASN A 32 24.30 -18.90 -27.45
N PRO A 33 24.03 -19.62 -28.55
CA PRO A 33 22.98 -19.27 -29.49
C PRO A 33 21.67 -20.00 -29.18
N ARG A 34 20.60 -19.49 -29.80
CA ARG A 34 19.28 -20.10 -30.01
C ARG A 34 18.26 -19.85 -28.90
N ARG A 35 17.37 -18.88 -29.18
CA ARG A 35 15.92 -19.13 -29.32
C ARG A 35 15.31 -17.98 -30.13
N ARG A 36 15.39 -18.11 -31.46
CA ARG A 36 14.48 -17.41 -32.38
C ARG A 36 13.10 -18.04 -32.21
N ILE A 37 12.24 -17.41 -31.43
CA ILE A 37 10.79 -17.65 -31.52
C ILE A 37 10.24 -16.54 -32.39
N ARG A 38 9.90 -16.91 -33.64
CA ARG A 38 9.03 -16.13 -34.52
C ARG A 38 7.65 -16.09 -33.87
N CYS A 39 7.13 -14.91 -33.59
CA CYS A 39 5.69 -14.70 -33.48
C CYS A 39 5.20 -14.02 -34.76
N PRO A 40 4.17 -14.57 -35.44
CA PRO A 40 3.69 -14.04 -36.70
C PRO A 40 2.86 -12.76 -36.51
N HIS A 41 3.21 -11.77 -37.32
CA HIS A 41 2.45 -10.58 -37.64
C HIS A 41 1.12 -10.96 -38.28
N GLN A 42 0.00 -10.74 -37.59
CA GLN A 42 -1.34 -10.70 -38.20
C GLN A 42 -2.17 -9.61 -37.50
N TYR A 43 -2.03 -8.36 -37.96
CA TYR A 43 -3.06 -7.36 -37.74
C TYR A 43 -4.02 -7.42 -38.93
N ALA A 44 -5.16 -8.04 -38.67
CA ALA A 44 -6.27 -8.15 -39.60
C ALA A 44 -7.02 -6.81 -39.72
N THR A 45 -7.16 -6.37 -40.96
CA THR A 45 -8.04 -5.31 -41.42
C THR A 45 -9.51 -5.71 -41.24
N LYS A 46 -10.32 -4.87 -40.58
CA LYS A 46 -11.79 -4.77 -40.72
C LYS A 46 -12.22 -3.43 -40.11
N MET A 47 -12.52 -2.40 -40.90
CA MET A 47 -13.75 -2.16 -41.68
C MET A 47 -14.75 -1.27 -40.95
N ALA A 48 -15.24 -0.29 -41.72
CA ALA A 48 -16.57 0.30 -41.71
C ALA A 48 -16.84 1.49 -40.77
N ALA A 49 -16.77 2.67 -41.39
CA ALA A 49 -17.58 3.84 -41.09
C ALA A 49 -19.07 3.58 -41.34
N CYS A 50 -19.93 4.10 -40.45
CA CYS A 50 -21.37 4.40 -40.63
C CYS A 50 -21.83 5.02 -39.30
N GLY A 51 -22.60 6.09 -39.16
CA GLY A 51 -23.23 7.07 -40.02
C GLY A 51 -23.94 8.04 -39.05
N LEU A 52 -23.95 9.33 -39.38
CA LEU A 52 -24.72 10.37 -38.70
C LEU A 52 -26.22 10.04 -38.72
N PHE A 53 -26.98 10.36 -37.66
CA PHE A 53 -28.35 10.91 -37.62
C PHE A 53 -28.70 11.10 -36.12
N ARG A 54 -28.82 12.33 -35.57
CA ARG A 54 -30.07 13.15 -35.45
C ARG A 54 -31.25 12.29 -34.96
N SER A 55 -32.10 12.66 -34.02
CA SER A 55 -32.58 13.95 -33.48
C SER A 55 -33.89 13.61 -32.72
N LEU A 56 -34.20 14.34 -31.63
CA LEU A 56 -35.53 14.81 -31.14
C LEU A 56 -36.73 13.80 -31.18
N SER A 57 -37.63 13.66 -30.21
CA SER A 57 -38.26 14.65 -29.34
C SER A 57 -39.24 13.96 -28.38
N SER A 58 -39.42 14.57 -27.21
CA SER A 58 -40.70 14.91 -26.58
C SER A 58 -41.76 13.84 -26.30
N ASN A 59 -42.05 13.75 -24.99
CA ASN A 59 -43.34 13.92 -24.31
C ASN A 59 -44.55 13.14 -24.84
N PHE A 60 -45.34 12.53 -23.93
CA PHE A 60 -46.70 13.00 -23.65
C PHE A 60 -47.44 12.12 -22.61
N PHE A 61 -48.42 12.77 -21.97
CA PHE A 61 -49.56 12.26 -21.21
C PHE A 61 -49.40 11.83 -19.74
N THR A 62 -49.54 12.86 -18.90
CA THR A 62 -50.50 12.95 -17.78
C THR A 62 -51.67 11.96 -17.82
N VAL A 63 -52.12 11.49 -16.65
CA VAL A 63 -53.40 11.88 -15.98
C VAL A 63 -53.62 11.00 -14.73
N LEU A 64 -53.87 11.65 -13.58
CA LEU A 64 -54.44 11.10 -12.33
C LEU A 64 -55.95 10.83 -12.48
N PRO A 65 -56.51 9.90 -11.69
CA PRO A 65 -57.71 10.24 -10.89
C PRO A 65 -57.59 9.69 -9.45
N VAL A 66 -57.73 10.52 -8.40
CA VAL A 66 -58.96 10.94 -7.71
C VAL A 66 -59.77 9.79 -7.07
N LEU A 67 -59.55 9.66 -5.75
CA LEU A 67 -60.48 9.44 -4.63
C LEU A 67 -61.77 8.64 -4.87
N THR A 68 -61.87 7.48 -4.22
CA THR A 68 -63.14 7.04 -3.62
C THR A 68 -62.92 6.61 -2.16
N ARG A 69 -63.67 7.28 -1.28
CA ARG A 69 -63.80 6.98 0.16
C ARG A 69 -64.59 5.70 0.34
N SER A 70 -64.15 4.84 1.26
CA SER A 70 -65.06 3.98 2.03
C SER A 70 -64.44 3.72 3.39
N ALA A 71 -65.05 4.35 4.41
CA ALA A 71 -64.75 4.13 5.81
C ALA A 71 -65.52 2.90 6.28
N THR A 72 -64.82 1.89 6.78
CA THR A 72 -65.42 0.83 7.61
C THR A 72 -64.72 0.82 8.96
N LEU A 73 -65.50 1.16 9.99
CA LEU A 73 -65.11 1.17 11.40
C LEU A 73 -64.89 -0.28 11.86
N SER A 74 -63.68 -0.59 12.33
CA SER A 74 -63.37 -1.84 13.02
C SER A 74 -62.98 -1.57 14.48
N PRO A 75 -63.42 -2.42 15.42
CA PRO A 75 -63.26 -2.19 16.85
C PRO A 75 -61.82 -2.41 17.32
N LEU A 76 -61.47 -1.65 18.37
CA LEU A 76 -60.20 -1.60 19.06
C LEU A 76 -59.73 -2.99 19.51
N ARG A 77 -58.60 -3.45 18.97
CA ARG A 77 -57.82 -4.57 19.52
C ARG A 77 -56.60 -3.98 20.23
N LEU A 78 -56.63 -3.97 21.55
CA LEU A 78 -55.52 -3.56 22.41
C LEU A 78 -54.44 -4.66 22.34
N ALA A 79 -53.52 -4.56 21.38
CA ALA A 79 -52.31 -5.38 21.33
C ALA A 79 -51.16 -4.54 21.90
N SER A 80 -50.52 -5.06 22.95
CA SER A 80 -49.38 -4.46 23.62
C SER A 80 -48.30 -4.09 22.60
N GLN A 81 -47.89 -2.83 22.59
CA GLN A 81 -46.69 -2.42 21.87
C GLN A 81 -45.51 -3.21 22.46
N PRO A 82 -44.80 -4.06 21.69
CA PRO A 82 -43.45 -4.41 22.10
C PRO A 82 -42.67 -3.10 22.08
N TYR A 83 -42.07 -2.80 23.24
CA TYR A 83 -41.10 -1.74 23.39
C TYR A 83 -40.13 -1.83 22.21
N PHE A 84 -40.06 -0.72 21.47
CA PHE A 84 -39.07 -0.52 20.44
C PHE A 84 -37.70 -0.55 21.14
N GLU A 85 -37.14 -1.74 21.26
CA GLU A 85 -35.74 -1.94 21.59
C GLU A 85 -34.94 -1.15 20.56
N ARG A 86 -34.44 0.00 21.01
CA ARG A 86 -33.44 0.75 20.26
C ARG A 86 -32.20 -0.12 20.23
N THR A 87 -32.09 -0.97 19.22
CA THR A 87 -30.84 -1.66 18.92
C THR A 87 -29.83 -0.57 18.58
N LEU A 88 -29.02 -0.19 19.57
CA LEU A 88 -27.78 0.54 19.31
C LEU A 88 -26.88 -0.44 18.56
N ALA A 89 -26.98 -0.41 17.23
CA ALA A 89 -25.89 -0.86 16.39
C ALA A 89 -24.74 0.10 16.67
N THR A 90 -23.89 -0.25 17.63
CA THR A 90 -22.53 0.27 17.71
C THR A 90 -21.84 -0.17 16.44
N SER A 91 -22.08 0.57 15.35
CA SER A 91 -21.23 0.57 14.17
C SER A 91 -19.94 1.21 14.65
N CYS A 92 -19.07 0.40 15.24
CA CYS A 92 -17.69 0.77 15.42
C CYS A 92 -17.14 0.86 14.01
N ARG A 93 -17.05 2.08 13.47
CA ARG A 93 -16.09 2.35 12.39
C ARG A 93 -14.72 2.25 13.04
N LEU A 94 -14.25 1.01 13.24
CA LEU A 94 -12.88 0.75 13.62
C LEU A 94 -12.07 1.24 12.43
N THR A 95 -11.49 2.43 12.53
CA THR A 95 -10.35 2.77 11.70
C THR A 95 -9.34 1.65 11.92
N ALA A 96 -9.06 0.89 10.86
CA ALA A 96 -8.13 -0.21 10.90
C ALA A 96 -6.79 0.24 11.49
N ALA A 97 -6.27 -0.51 12.46
CA ALA A 97 -5.01 -0.18 13.12
C ALA A 97 -3.83 -0.38 12.16
N LEU A 98 -2.85 0.51 12.24
CA LEU A 98 -1.60 0.38 11.50
C LEU A 98 -0.72 -0.72 12.11
N LYS A 99 -0.09 -1.49 11.23
CA LYS A 99 0.94 -2.47 11.54
C LYS A 99 2.22 -2.08 10.81
N PHE A 100 3.36 -2.38 11.39
CA PHE A 100 4.67 -1.93 10.90
C PHE A 100 5.66 -3.08 10.77
N THR A 101 6.53 -2.98 9.77
CA THR A 101 7.69 -3.85 9.58
C THR A 101 8.93 -3.23 10.27
N ASP A 102 9.99 -4.03 10.41
CA ASP A 102 11.31 -3.59 10.84
C ASP A 102 12.03 -2.71 9.80
N LYS A 103 11.60 -2.80 8.53
CA LYS A 103 12.06 -2.00 7.38
C LYS A 103 11.29 -0.69 7.19
N HIS A 104 10.44 -0.32 8.15
CA HIS A 104 9.70 0.94 8.21
C HIS A 104 8.59 1.11 7.16
N GLU A 105 8.09 0.02 6.58
CA GLU A 105 6.81 -0.01 5.90
C GLU A 105 5.65 -0.15 6.90
N TRP A 106 4.49 0.37 6.53
CA TRP A 106 3.25 0.17 7.26
C TRP A 106 2.21 -0.51 6.38
N ILE A 107 1.30 -1.25 7.03
CA ILE A 107 0.11 -1.81 6.42
C ILE A 107 -1.12 -1.50 7.28
N ARG A 108 -2.21 -1.10 6.61
CA ARG A 108 -3.53 -0.91 7.20
C ARG A 108 -4.53 -1.82 6.48
N VAL A 109 -5.16 -2.72 7.23
CA VAL A 109 -6.09 -3.72 6.68
C VAL A 109 -7.51 -3.23 6.82
N GLU A 110 -8.15 -2.85 5.71
CA GLU A 110 -9.53 -2.38 5.70
C GLU A 110 -10.53 -3.55 5.85
N ASP A 111 -11.80 -3.24 6.13
CA ASP A 111 -12.85 -4.26 6.41
C ASP A 111 -13.12 -5.23 5.24
N ASP A 112 -12.72 -4.87 4.02
CA ASP A 112 -12.85 -5.70 2.82
C ASP A 112 -11.70 -6.72 2.65
N GLY A 113 -10.75 -6.75 3.59
CA GLY A 113 -9.59 -7.65 3.57
C GLY A 113 -8.46 -7.17 2.67
N ILE A 114 -8.51 -5.92 2.20
CA ILE A 114 -7.44 -5.29 1.43
C ILE A 114 -6.48 -4.55 2.36
N GLY A 115 -5.18 -4.84 2.22
CA GLY A 115 -4.11 -4.17 2.91
C GLY A 115 -3.60 -2.98 2.10
N THR A 116 -3.70 -1.77 2.63
CA THR A 116 -3.03 -0.58 2.07
C THR A 116 -1.63 -0.49 2.66
N VAL A 117 -0.61 -0.33 1.81
CA VAL A 117 0.81 -0.33 2.17
C VAL A 117 1.44 1.03 1.87
N GLY A 118 2.32 1.50 2.76
CA GLY A 118 3.15 2.68 2.54
C GLY A 118 4.41 2.68 3.39
N ILE A 119 5.16 3.78 3.41
CA ILE A 119 6.32 3.97 4.30
C ILE A 119 6.00 4.89 5.46
N SER A 120 6.67 4.67 6.59
CA SER A 120 6.42 5.46 7.80
C SER A 120 6.97 6.89 7.69
N LYS A 121 6.52 7.74 8.62
CA LYS A 121 7.06 9.09 8.78
C LYS A 121 8.58 9.10 9.00
N PHE A 122 9.10 8.13 9.78
CA PHE A 122 10.53 8.01 10.04
C PHE A 122 11.31 7.71 8.75
N ALA A 123 10.81 6.78 7.93
CA ALA A 123 11.44 6.40 6.68
C ALA A 123 11.52 7.57 5.69
N GLN A 124 10.41 8.30 5.49
CA GLN A 124 10.41 9.42 4.54
C GLN A 124 11.30 10.59 5.00
N GLU A 125 11.42 10.80 6.32
CA GLU A 125 12.32 11.82 6.88
C GLU A 125 13.79 11.45 6.65
N ALA A 126 14.14 10.17 6.79
CA ALA A 126 15.48 9.65 6.52
C ALA A 126 15.85 9.72 5.03
N LEU A 127 14.89 9.41 4.13
CA LEU A 127 15.06 9.54 2.68
C LEU A 127 15.23 11.00 2.26
N GLY A 128 14.47 11.92 2.86
CA GLY A 128 14.36 13.30 2.41
C GLY A 128 13.37 13.44 1.25
N ASP A 129 13.55 14.48 0.43
CA ASP A 129 12.58 14.84 -0.63
C ASP A 129 12.55 13.79 -1.75
N VAL A 130 11.43 13.05 -1.82
CA VAL A 130 11.22 11.94 -2.76
C VAL A 130 10.95 12.51 -4.15
N VAL A 131 11.72 12.05 -5.13
CA VAL A 131 11.64 12.50 -6.53
C VAL A 131 11.17 11.41 -7.48
N TYR A 132 11.21 10.14 -7.06
CA TYR A 132 10.76 9.02 -7.88
C TYR A 132 10.20 7.88 -7.01
N CYS A 133 9.16 7.21 -7.54
CA CYS A 133 8.52 6.05 -6.93
C CYS A 133 8.42 4.92 -7.97
N GLY A 134 9.23 3.88 -7.81
CA GLY A 134 9.11 2.62 -8.56
C GLY A 134 8.13 1.69 -7.86
N LEU A 135 6.96 1.47 -8.46
CA LEU A 135 5.87 0.65 -7.92
C LEU A 135 5.65 -0.59 -8.79
N PRO A 136 5.07 -1.68 -8.25
CA PRO A 136 4.86 -2.92 -8.98
C PRO A 136 3.67 -2.81 -9.94
N GLU A 137 3.50 -3.79 -10.82
CA GLU A 137 2.30 -3.88 -11.65
C GLU A 137 1.13 -4.48 -10.86
N VAL A 138 -0.09 -4.01 -11.12
CA VAL A 138 -1.31 -4.64 -10.59
C VAL A 138 -1.41 -6.08 -11.11
N GLY A 139 -1.72 -7.02 -10.22
CA GLY A 139 -1.73 -8.46 -10.47
C GLY A 139 -0.42 -9.16 -10.14
N THR A 140 0.62 -8.43 -9.71
CA THR A 140 1.88 -9.03 -9.24
C THR A 140 1.63 -9.83 -7.97
N GLN A 141 2.14 -11.07 -7.94
CA GLN A 141 2.14 -11.90 -6.74
C GLN A 141 3.42 -11.65 -5.95
N LEU A 142 3.27 -11.34 -4.66
CA LEU A 142 4.35 -11.05 -3.74
C LEU A 142 4.31 -12.02 -2.56
N VAL A 143 5.47 -12.47 -2.12
CA VAL A 143 5.65 -13.14 -0.82
C VAL A 143 6.08 -12.10 0.21
N GLN A 144 5.79 -12.35 1.49
CA GLN A 144 6.32 -11.53 2.57
C GLN A 144 7.85 -11.38 2.43
N GLN A 145 8.34 -10.15 2.58
CA GLN A 145 9.74 -9.74 2.36
C GLN A 145 10.25 -9.80 0.91
N ASP A 146 9.39 -10.00 -0.09
CA ASP A 146 9.78 -9.78 -1.48
C ASP A 146 9.93 -8.29 -1.75
N GLU A 147 10.96 -7.92 -2.52
CA GLU A 147 11.12 -6.58 -3.07
C GLU A 147 10.03 -6.33 -4.13
N PHE A 148 9.30 -5.23 -3.99
CA PHE A 148 8.24 -4.87 -4.94
C PHE A 148 8.50 -3.55 -5.66
N GLY A 149 9.50 -2.77 -5.24
CA GLY A 149 9.73 -1.44 -5.74
C GLY A 149 10.85 -0.69 -5.02
N ALA A 150 11.00 0.59 -5.35
CA ALA A 150 12.00 1.46 -4.73
C ALA A 150 11.52 2.92 -4.67
N LEU A 151 11.99 3.65 -3.67
CA LEU A 151 11.85 5.11 -3.58
C LEU A 151 13.21 5.76 -3.75
N GLU A 152 13.28 6.79 -4.58
CA GLU A 152 14.48 7.58 -4.76
C GLU A 152 14.24 9.03 -4.35
N SER A 153 15.22 9.59 -3.66
CA SER A 153 15.29 10.98 -3.25
C SER A 153 16.54 11.64 -3.84
N VAL A 154 16.69 12.94 -3.61
CA VAL A 154 17.93 13.66 -3.96
C VAL A 154 19.14 13.19 -3.14
N LYS A 155 18.92 12.46 -2.04
CA LYS A 155 19.95 12.08 -1.07
C LYS A 155 20.23 10.58 -1.02
N ALA A 156 19.24 9.75 -1.28
CA ALA A 156 19.29 8.31 -1.07
C ALA A 156 18.31 7.58 -1.98
N ALA A 157 18.47 6.27 -2.07
CA ALA A 157 17.48 5.36 -2.63
C ALA A 157 17.24 4.25 -1.61
N SER A 158 15.99 3.78 -1.50
CA SER A 158 15.63 2.63 -0.68
C SER A 158 14.72 1.70 -1.45
N GLU A 159 15.05 0.42 -1.40
CA GLU A 159 14.18 -0.67 -1.83
C GLU A 159 12.97 -0.77 -0.88
N LEU A 160 11.86 -1.29 -1.39
CA LEU A 160 10.60 -1.48 -0.69
C LEU A 160 10.23 -2.96 -0.63
N TYR A 161 9.85 -3.43 0.55
CA TYR A 161 9.60 -4.83 0.80
C TYR A 161 8.14 -5.10 1.19
N SER A 162 7.58 -6.20 0.67
CA SER A 162 6.19 -6.55 0.92
C SER A 162 5.99 -6.96 2.38
N PRO A 163 5.06 -6.34 3.14
CA PRO A 163 4.84 -6.70 4.54
C PRO A 163 4.20 -8.08 4.70
N LEU A 164 3.43 -8.53 3.70
CA LEU A 164 2.67 -9.77 3.70
C LEU A 164 2.77 -10.48 2.34
N THR A 165 2.37 -11.74 2.32
CA THR A 165 2.14 -12.52 1.10
C THR A 165 0.77 -12.18 0.50
N GLY A 166 0.70 -11.90 -0.80
CA GLY A 166 -0.55 -11.62 -1.50
C GLY A 166 -0.39 -11.06 -2.91
N GLU A 167 -1.49 -10.60 -3.49
CA GLU A 167 -1.55 -10.04 -4.85
C GLU A 167 -1.78 -8.53 -4.83
N VAL A 168 -1.02 -7.77 -5.62
CA VAL A 168 -1.21 -6.31 -5.78
C VAL A 168 -2.53 -6.04 -6.51
N VAL A 169 -3.46 -5.33 -5.89
CA VAL A 169 -4.77 -4.99 -6.46
C VAL A 169 -4.87 -3.57 -6.99
N GLU A 170 -4.08 -2.66 -6.44
CA GLU A 170 -4.09 -1.24 -6.79
C GLU A 170 -2.73 -0.62 -6.51
N VAL A 171 -2.33 0.38 -7.29
CA VAL A 171 -1.13 1.18 -7.05
C VAL A 171 -1.47 2.66 -7.12
N ASN A 172 -0.76 3.48 -6.35
CA ASN A 172 -1.02 4.91 -6.31
C ASN A 172 -0.42 5.61 -7.53
N THR A 173 -1.23 5.75 -8.58
CA THR A 173 -0.81 6.39 -9.84
C THR A 173 -0.52 7.87 -9.69
N LEU A 174 -0.98 8.53 -8.62
CA LEU A 174 -0.70 9.94 -8.36
C LEU A 174 0.78 10.21 -8.06
N LEU A 175 1.53 9.21 -7.59
CA LEU A 175 2.93 9.34 -7.24
C LEU A 175 3.86 9.49 -8.45
N ALA A 176 3.40 9.13 -9.66
CA ALA A 176 4.15 9.35 -10.88
C ALA A 176 4.32 10.86 -11.18
N ASP A 177 3.28 11.65 -10.91
CA ASP A 177 3.30 13.11 -11.12
C ASP A 177 3.68 13.87 -9.84
N ASN A 178 3.36 13.31 -8.67
CA ASN A 178 3.52 13.98 -7.37
C ASN A 178 4.20 13.07 -6.32
N PRO A 179 5.47 12.69 -6.51
CA PRO A 179 6.18 11.79 -5.58
C PRO A 179 6.30 12.37 -4.16
N GLY A 180 6.34 13.71 -4.02
CA GLY A 180 6.38 14.38 -2.72
C GLY A 180 5.14 14.19 -1.84
N LEU A 181 4.08 13.53 -2.31
CA LEU A 181 2.98 13.07 -1.45
C LEU A 181 3.47 12.09 -0.37
N VAL A 182 4.48 11.28 -0.68
CA VAL A 182 5.13 10.39 0.29
C VAL A 182 5.67 11.17 1.48
N ASN A 183 6.27 12.34 1.25
CA ASN A 183 6.77 13.20 2.34
C ASN A 183 5.65 13.94 3.09
N LYS A 184 4.63 14.42 2.37
CA LYS A 184 3.59 15.29 2.93
C LYS A 184 2.48 14.53 3.66
N SER A 185 2.18 13.31 3.23
CA SER A 185 0.99 12.56 3.64
C SER A 185 1.23 11.04 3.62
N CYS A 186 2.34 10.59 4.23
CA CYS A 186 2.78 9.19 4.23
C CYS A 186 1.73 8.16 4.68
N TYR A 187 0.75 8.53 5.51
CA TYR A 187 -0.29 7.62 6.02
C TYR A 187 -1.67 7.75 5.34
N ASP A 188 -1.85 8.81 4.55
CA ASP A 188 -3.09 9.09 3.81
C ASP A 188 -2.83 9.06 2.30
N ASP A 189 -2.56 10.20 1.65
CA ASP A 189 -2.45 10.30 0.18
C ASP A 189 -1.15 9.71 -0.39
N GLY A 190 -0.15 9.46 0.46
CA GLY A 190 1.16 8.91 0.13
C GLY A 190 1.27 7.39 0.23
N TRP A 191 0.15 6.65 0.26
CA TRP A 191 0.15 5.19 0.14
C TRP A 191 0.78 4.74 -1.19
N LEU A 192 1.39 3.55 -1.21
CA LEU A 192 2.17 3.07 -2.36
C LEU A 192 1.38 2.07 -3.19
N MET A 193 0.86 1.03 -2.53
CA MET A 193 0.07 -0.03 -3.15
C MET A 193 -1.02 -0.54 -2.21
N LYS A 194 -2.00 -1.23 -2.78
CA LYS A 194 -2.94 -2.07 -2.04
C LYS A 194 -2.77 -3.50 -2.51
N MET A 195 -2.91 -4.44 -1.57
CA MET A 195 -2.78 -5.86 -1.85
C MET A 195 -3.82 -6.70 -1.12
N THR A 196 -4.11 -7.87 -1.66
CA THR A 196 -4.82 -8.92 -0.93
C THR A 196 -3.92 -9.54 0.14
N ILE A 197 -4.53 -10.19 1.13
CA ILE A 197 -3.82 -10.90 2.18
C ILE A 197 -3.96 -12.41 1.94
N GLY A 198 -2.92 -13.03 1.40
CA GLY A 198 -2.88 -14.47 1.15
C GLY A 198 -2.69 -15.29 2.42
N ASN A 199 -1.96 -14.75 3.41
CA ASN A 199 -1.68 -15.42 4.66
C ASN A 199 -1.90 -14.49 5.88
N PRO A 200 -3.04 -14.56 6.57
CA PRO A 200 -3.38 -13.62 7.64
C PRO A 200 -2.52 -13.79 8.90
N THR A 201 -1.87 -14.94 9.12
CA THR A 201 -1.03 -15.15 10.31
C THR A 201 0.25 -14.31 10.28
N GLU A 202 0.65 -13.83 9.11
CA GLU A 202 1.81 -12.94 8.96
C GLU A 202 1.56 -11.57 9.63
N LEU A 203 0.30 -11.14 9.78
CA LEU A 203 -0.04 -9.90 10.52
C LEU A 203 0.38 -9.94 11.99
N ASP A 204 0.42 -11.14 12.60
CA ASP A 204 0.81 -11.32 14.00
C ASP A 204 2.32 -11.11 14.20
N THR A 205 3.11 -11.22 13.12
CA THR A 205 4.56 -10.96 13.14
C THR A 205 4.89 -9.47 13.07
N LEU A 206 3.94 -8.64 12.65
CA LEU A 206 4.13 -7.21 12.49
C LEU A 206 3.96 -6.47 13.82
N MET A 207 4.71 -5.38 13.95
CA MET A 207 4.65 -4.50 15.11
C MET A 207 3.36 -3.69 15.09
N ASP A 208 2.75 -3.50 16.26
CA ASP A 208 1.78 -2.43 16.45
C ASP A 208 2.50 -1.08 16.58
N GLU A 209 1.74 0.01 16.55
CA GLU A 209 2.27 1.38 16.64
C GLU A 209 3.13 1.58 17.90
N ALA A 210 2.69 1.09 19.06
CA ALA A 210 3.43 1.23 20.30
C ALA A 210 4.76 0.45 20.30
N ALA A 211 4.80 -0.73 19.69
CA ALA A 211 6.02 -1.50 19.49
C ALA A 211 6.96 -0.82 18.51
N TYR A 212 6.42 -0.26 17.42
CA TYR A 212 7.20 0.47 16.43
C TYR A 212 7.85 1.75 16.99
N GLU A 213 7.13 2.51 17.81
CA GLU A 213 7.70 3.68 18.51
C GLU A 213 8.87 3.31 19.42
N ARG A 214 8.77 2.17 20.12
CA ARG A 214 9.88 1.66 20.94
C ARG A 214 11.05 1.21 20.07
N TYR A 215 10.77 0.58 18.93
CA TYR A 215 11.79 0.17 17.97
C TYR A 215 12.56 1.38 17.43
N ILE A 216 11.86 2.42 16.93
CA ILE A 216 12.52 3.65 16.44
C ILE A 216 13.41 4.27 17.52
N ARG A 217 12.88 4.42 18.74
CA ARG A 217 13.65 5.00 19.85
C ARG A 217 14.94 4.22 20.12
N SER A 218 14.90 2.89 20.01
CA SER A 218 16.09 2.05 20.23
C SER A 218 17.15 2.16 19.13
N ILE A 219 16.82 2.71 17.95
CA ILE A 219 17.74 2.93 16.84
C ILE A 219 18.36 4.33 16.89
N GLU A 220 17.67 5.30 17.48
CA GLU A 220 18.15 6.69 17.62
C GLU A 220 19.19 6.87 18.74
N ASP A 221 19.24 5.97 19.71
CA ASP A 221 20.17 5.95 20.85
C ASP A 221 21.53 5.29 20.51
#